data_AF-A0A517YYP0-F1
#
_entry.id   AF-A0A517YYP0-F1
#
_cell.length_a   1.000
_cell.length_b   1.000
_cell.length_c   1.000
_cell.angle_alpha   90.00
_cell.angle_beta   90.00
_cell.angle_gamma   90.00
#
_symmetry.space_group_name_H-M   'P 1'
#
loop_
_entity.id
_entity.type
_entity.pdbx_description
1 polymer ?
#
loop_
_entity_poly.entity_id
_entity_poly.type
_entity_poly.pdbx_seq_one_letter_code
_entity_poly.pdbx_strand_id
1 'polypeptide(L)'
;MHTFHRLSFFRHTKPILLCALLAIVLQGCIAMPESNRGAPLTVQKMNNAYNANNHQQAYQHALILMNDPDPDYRALAYYTAAKSNLQLGNRSQAIAFLTQATQTAKDPSLIADAYAELGIQSAKLDEHAKAAGYYIHAAKNYPVGNDRANAYYYAAISQQKIGQLDQAKKSLFLARSSNADHKLLQQIDSRIFVAGYTIQIGAYTAKSNAISAAQNVALRSMTMNLDKPKIAEIKNDSDQVIYRVQIGNFTSFKSANYAKHRLGIKDAIVIPLSKK
;
A
#
# COMPACT_ATOMS: atom_id res chain seq x y z
N MET A 1 -3.10 -11.85 14.07
CA MET A 1 -1.64 -12.04 13.91
C MET A 1 -1.45 -13.00 12.74
N HIS A 2 -1.11 -12.49 11.56
CA HIS A 2 -0.85 -13.32 10.37
C HIS A 2 0.66 -13.45 10.18
N THR A 3 1.15 -14.67 10.37
CA THR A 3 2.50 -15.13 10.06
C THR A 3 2.71 -15.11 8.54
N PHE A 4 3.64 -14.27 8.07
CA PHE A 4 4.11 -14.31 6.69
C PHE A 4 5.08 -15.48 6.52
N HIS A 5 4.68 -16.49 5.73
CA HIS A 5 5.59 -17.54 5.29
C HIS A 5 6.56 -17.00 4.23
N ARG A 6 7.86 -17.06 4.53
CA ARG A 6 8.96 -16.90 3.56
C ARG A 6 8.94 -18.09 2.59
N LEU A 7 8.74 -17.82 1.30
CA LEU A 7 8.96 -18.79 0.23
C LEU A 7 10.45 -18.79 -0.14
N SER A 8 11.09 -19.94 0.03
CA SER A 8 12.44 -20.27 -0.42
C SER A 8 12.46 -20.51 -1.93
N PHE A 9 13.17 -19.66 -2.67
CA PHE A 9 13.40 -19.85 -4.10
C PHE A 9 14.51 -20.89 -4.34
N PHE A 10 14.20 -21.86 -5.21
CA PHE A 10 15.12 -22.88 -5.72
C PHE A 10 16.31 -22.26 -6.47
N ARG A 11 17.52 -22.68 -6.10
CA ARG A 11 18.77 -22.37 -6.81
C ARG A 11 18.87 -23.25 -8.07
N HIS A 12 18.90 -22.63 -9.24
CA HIS A 12 19.42 -23.28 -10.44
C HIS A 12 20.92 -23.03 -10.55
N THR A 13 21.69 -24.10 -10.35
CA THR A 13 23.11 -24.20 -10.64
C THR A 13 23.32 -24.34 -12.15
N LYS A 14 24.07 -23.41 -12.75
CA LYS A 14 24.73 -23.63 -14.05
C LYS A 14 26.24 -23.76 -13.81
N PRO A 15 26.91 -24.77 -14.38
CA PRO A 15 28.35 -24.95 -14.23
C PRO A 15 29.12 -24.33 -15.41
N ILE A 16 30.38 -23.98 -15.13
CA ILE A 16 31.53 -23.91 -16.06
C ILE A 16 31.61 -22.67 -16.99
N LEU A 17 32.65 -21.84 -16.81
CA LEU A 17 33.84 -21.86 -17.68
C LEU A 17 34.95 -20.97 -17.07
N LEU A 18 36.08 -21.61 -16.82
CA LEU A 18 37.33 -21.06 -16.33
C LEU A 18 38.09 -20.42 -17.52
N CYS A 19 38.30 -19.10 -17.50
CA CYS A 19 39.28 -18.44 -18.38
C CYS A 19 40.23 -17.61 -17.51
N ALA A 20 41.43 -18.15 -17.33
CA ALA A 20 42.56 -17.46 -16.74
C ALA A 20 43.08 -16.39 -17.72
N LEU A 21 43.22 -15.15 -17.24
CA LEU A 21 44.11 -14.19 -17.87
C LEU A 21 44.73 -13.28 -16.79
N LEU A 22 46.01 -13.52 -16.61
CA LEU A 22 46.95 -12.85 -15.73
C LEU A 22 47.30 -11.49 -16.35
N ALA A 23 47.02 -10.39 -15.65
CA ALA A 23 47.55 -9.07 -15.99
C ALA A 23 48.06 -8.38 -14.72
N ILE A 24 49.38 -8.28 -14.65
CA ILE A 24 50.14 -7.54 -13.65
C ILE A 24 49.98 -6.05 -13.94
N VAL A 25 49.37 -5.29 -13.03
CA VAL A 25 49.32 -3.82 -13.12
C VAL A 25 49.83 -3.22 -11.82
N LEU A 26 50.76 -2.28 -12.01
CA LEU A 26 51.60 -1.60 -11.04
C LEU A 26 50.80 -0.91 -9.91
N GLN A 27 51.26 -1.14 -8.69
CA GLN A 27 50.77 -0.54 -7.46
C GLN A 27 51.26 0.91 -7.32
N GLY A 28 50.48 1.84 -7.83
CA GLY A 28 50.53 3.24 -7.38
C GLY A 28 49.73 3.36 -6.09
N CYS A 29 50.42 3.35 -4.94
CA CYS A 29 49.82 3.49 -3.61
C CYS A 29 49.40 4.95 -3.38
N ILE A 30 48.28 5.36 -3.98
CA ILE A 30 47.63 6.63 -3.66
C ILE A 30 46.93 6.43 -2.31
N ALA A 31 47.50 6.97 -1.24
CA ALA A 31 46.89 6.98 0.09
C ALA A 31 45.56 7.75 0.01
N MET A 32 44.45 7.01 -0.11
CA MET A 32 43.13 7.61 -0.06
C MET A 32 42.87 8.15 1.35
N PRO A 33 42.31 9.36 1.48
CA PRO A 33 42.04 9.97 2.77
C PRO A 33 41.14 9.07 3.62
N GLU A 34 41.62 8.75 4.82
CA GLU A 34 41.06 7.82 5.80
C GLU A 34 39.86 8.44 6.56
N SER A 35 39.05 9.29 5.92
CA SER A 35 38.13 10.18 6.63
C SER A 35 36.69 9.67 6.81
N ASN A 36 36.37 8.39 6.59
CA ASN A 36 34.99 7.93 6.83
C ASN A 36 34.76 6.41 7.06
N ARG A 37 35.64 5.71 7.80
CA ARG A 37 35.46 4.27 8.06
C ARG A 37 34.33 3.91 9.04
N GLY A 38 33.72 4.89 9.73
CA GLY A 38 32.70 4.65 10.78
C GLY A 38 31.26 4.47 10.26
N ALA A 39 30.89 5.16 9.18
CA ALA A 39 29.53 5.15 8.67
C ALA A 39 29.06 3.76 8.15
N PRO A 40 29.87 3.01 7.37
CA PRO A 40 29.44 1.71 6.85
C PRO A 40 29.11 0.69 7.96
N LEU A 41 29.92 0.66 9.03
CA LEU A 41 29.69 -0.22 10.17
C LEU A 41 28.41 0.14 10.93
N THR A 42 28.14 1.44 11.07
CA THR A 42 26.95 1.93 11.77
C THR A 42 25.68 1.62 10.97
N VAL A 43 25.71 1.76 9.64
CA VAL A 43 24.63 1.34 8.74
C VAL A 43 24.37 -0.16 8.86
N GLN A 44 25.43 -0.98 8.88
CA GLN A 44 25.30 -2.43 9.04
C GLN A 44 24.65 -2.79 10.40
N LYS A 45 25.08 -2.17 11.50
CA LYS A 45 24.49 -2.38 12.84
C LYS A 45 23.01 -1.99 12.87
N MET A 46 22.66 -0.84 12.30
CA MET A 46 21.28 -0.36 12.17
C MET A 46 20.40 -1.38 11.41
N ASN A 47 20.85 -1.83 10.24
CA ASN A 47 20.11 -2.79 9.42
C ASN A 47 19.98 -4.16 10.12
N ASN A 48 21.04 -4.64 10.76
CA ASN A 48 21.02 -5.89 11.50
C ASN A 48 20.04 -5.83 12.68
N ALA A 49 20.05 -4.74 13.45
CA ALA A 49 19.11 -4.54 14.56
C ALA A 49 17.66 -4.50 14.06
N TYR A 50 17.40 -3.81 12.95
CA TYR A 50 16.06 -3.74 12.36
C TYR A 50 15.57 -5.13 11.91
N ASN A 51 16.41 -5.87 11.19
CA ASN A 51 16.12 -7.21 10.69
C ASN A 51 15.96 -8.25 11.82
N ALA A 52 16.61 -8.03 12.96
CA ALA A 52 16.45 -8.83 14.17
C ALA A 52 15.19 -8.48 14.99
N ASN A 53 14.30 -7.62 14.47
CA ASN A 53 13.13 -7.05 15.17
C ASN A 53 13.50 -6.27 16.45
N ASN A 54 14.76 -5.87 16.62
CA ASN A 54 15.18 -4.99 17.69
C ASN A 54 15.01 -3.52 17.26
N HIS A 55 13.76 -3.10 17.14
CA HIS A 55 13.40 -1.78 16.62
C HIS A 55 13.95 -0.63 17.47
N GLN A 56 14.08 -0.82 18.78
CA GLN A 56 14.66 0.19 19.67
C GLN A 56 16.16 0.40 19.37
N GLN A 57 16.94 -0.67 19.21
CA GLN A 57 18.36 -0.56 18.85
C GLN A 57 18.55 -0.01 17.43
N ALA A 58 17.72 -0.45 16.48
CA ALA A 58 17.75 0.07 15.12
C ALA A 58 17.53 1.59 15.10
N TYR A 59 16.57 2.07 15.87
CA TYR A 59 16.31 3.49 16.06
C TYR A 59 17.52 4.22 16.67
N GLN A 60 18.13 3.69 17.72
CA GLN A 60 19.32 4.29 18.35
C GLN A 60 20.49 4.41 17.36
N HIS A 61 20.76 3.39 16.55
CA HIS A 61 21.79 3.45 15.52
C HIS A 61 21.45 4.44 14.40
N ALA A 62 20.18 4.54 14.02
CA ALA A 62 19.73 5.53 13.06
C ALA A 62 19.97 6.97 13.55
N LEU A 63 19.71 7.27 14.83
CA LEU A 63 19.95 8.61 15.39
C LEU A 63 21.41 9.08 15.25
N ILE A 64 22.38 8.16 15.32
CA ILE A 64 23.79 8.47 15.13
C ILE A 64 24.06 8.91 13.69
N LEU A 65 23.46 8.21 12.71
CA LEU A 65 23.64 8.47 11.28
C LEU A 65 22.86 9.69 10.76
N MET A 66 21.90 10.23 11.50
CA MET A 66 21.15 11.44 11.08
C MET A 66 22.04 12.69 10.95
N ASN A 67 23.21 12.70 11.60
CA ASN A 67 24.19 13.78 11.51
C ASN A 67 25.37 13.45 10.58
N ASP A 68 25.31 12.34 9.84
CA ASP A 68 26.37 11.95 8.91
C ASP A 68 26.54 13.01 7.81
N PRO A 69 27.76 13.36 7.38
CA PRO A 69 27.97 14.30 6.28
C PRO A 69 27.37 13.84 4.95
N ASP A 70 27.23 12.53 4.72
CA ASP A 70 26.62 11.98 3.52
C ASP A 70 25.08 12.04 3.59
N PRO A 71 24.41 12.77 2.67
CA PRO A 71 22.94 12.83 2.62
C PRO A 71 22.27 11.47 2.45
N ASP A 72 22.90 10.51 1.77
CA ASP A 72 22.26 9.21 1.54
C ASP A 72 22.23 8.37 2.83
N TYR A 73 23.28 8.45 3.65
CA TYR A 73 23.26 7.84 4.99
C TYR A 73 22.26 8.52 5.92
N ARG A 74 22.17 9.86 5.90
CA ARG A 74 21.14 10.58 6.68
C ARG A 74 19.73 10.17 6.27
N ALA A 75 19.47 10.08 4.97
CA ALA A 75 18.16 9.70 4.47
C ALA A 75 17.78 8.27 4.85
N LEU A 76 18.72 7.33 4.72
CA LEU A 76 18.52 5.94 5.13
C LEU A 76 18.28 5.83 6.65
N ALA A 77 18.98 6.65 7.44
CA ALA A 77 18.78 6.75 8.87
C ALA A 77 17.37 7.27 9.21
N TYR A 78 16.92 8.34 8.58
CA TYR A 78 15.55 8.85 8.75
C TYR A 78 14.49 7.79 8.38
N TYR A 79 14.66 7.11 7.25
CA TYR A 79 13.73 6.05 6.84
C TYR A 79 13.70 4.89 7.85
N THR A 80 14.86 4.44 8.32
CA THR A 80 14.94 3.33 9.30
C THR A 80 14.41 3.73 10.67
N ALA A 81 14.68 4.96 11.11
CA ALA A 81 14.11 5.52 12.34
C ALA A 81 12.59 5.59 12.25
N ALA A 82 12.05 6.01 11.10
CA ALA A 82 10.61 6.01 10.89
C ALA A 82 10.01 4.62 11.00
N LYS A 83 10.54 3.64 10.27
CA LYS A 83 10.06 2.25 10.32
C LYS A 83 10.13 1.67 11.73
N SER A 84 11.20 1.97 12.46
CA SER A 84 11.34 1.54 13.86
C SER A 84 10.28 2.18 14.75
N ASN A 85 10.05 3.49 14.61
CA ASN A 85 9.00 4.20 15.36
C ASN A 85 7.58 3.69 15.02
N LEU A 86 7.31 3.28 13.78
CA LEU A 86 6.04 2.63 13.43
C LEU A 86 5.83 1.32 14.19
N GLN A 87 6.87 0.51 14.35
CA GLN A 87 6.78 -0.76 15.10
C GLN A 87 6.67 -0.53 16.61
N LEU A 88 7.24 0.56 17.12
CA LEU A 88 7.15 0.98 18.53
C LEU A 88 5.84 1.72 18.86
N GLY A 89 4.96 1.97 17.87
CA GLY A 89 3.70 2.69 18.06
C GLY A 89 3.80 4.23 18.01
N ASN A 90 5.00 4.78 17.85
CA ASN A 90 5.27 6.22 17.79
C ASN A 90 4.97 6.81 16.40
N ARG A 91 3.71 6.74 15.95
CA ARG A 91 3.30 7.10 14.58
C ARG A 91 3.64 8.55 14.20
N SER A 92 3.47 9.51 15.11
CA SER A 92 3.72 10.94 14.84
C SER A 92 5.19 11.20 14.47
N GLN A 93 6.12 10.69 15.27
CA GLN A 93 7.56 10.79 15.01
C GLN A 93 7.94 10.07 13.70
N ALA A 94 7.32 8.91 13.43
CA ALA A 94 7.57 8.21 12.18
C ALA A 94 7.20 9.03 10.94
N ILE A 95 6.06 9.73 10.95
CA ILE A 95 5.65 10.60 9.83
C ILE A 95 6.65 11.74 9.62
N ALA A 96 7.12 12.36 10.71
CA ALA A 96 8.14 13.40 10.64
C ALA A 96 9.45 12.88 10.00
N PHE A 97 9.92 11.71 10.43
CA PHE A 97 11.13 11.10 9.88
C PHE A 97 10.96 10.64 8.42
N LEU A 98 9.81 10.07 8.02
CA LEU A 98 9.57 9.76 6.61
C LEU A 98 9.61 11.02 5.74
N THR A 99 9.05 12.12 6.24
CA THR A 99 9.09 13.41 5.54
C THR A 99 10.53 13.87 5.34
N GLN A 100 11.36 13.80 6.38
CA GLN A 100 12.80 14.13 6.28
C GLN A 100 13.54 13.19 5.31
N ALA A 101 13.22 11.89 5.30
CA ALA A 101 13.79 10.94 4.35
C ALA A 101 13.49 11.34 2.90
N THR A 102 12.24 11.71 2.57
CA THR A 102 11.87 12.16 1.21
C THR A 102 12.57 13.45 0.77
N GLN A 103 12.97 14.30 1.73
CA GLN A 103 13.64 15.58 1.46
C GLN A 103 15.17 15.43 1.35
N THR A 104 15.74 14.42 2.01
CA THR A 104 17.19 14.25 2.12
C THR A 104 17.76 13.25 1.12
N ALA A 105 16.99 12.20 0.77
CA ALA A 105 17.45 11.12 -0.09
C ALA A 105 17.78 11.62 -1.51
N LYS A 106 18.86 11.09 -2.10
CA LYS A 106 19.13 11.22 -3.54
C LYS A 106 18.74 9.96 -4.31
N ASP A 107 18.78 8.79 -3.68
CA ASP A 107 18.33 7.54 -4.28
C ASP A 107 16.82 7.56 -4.55
N PRO A 108 16.38 7.48 -5.84
CA PRO A 108 14.96 7.45 -6.19
C PRO A 108 14.20 6.30 -5.51
N SER A 109 14.82 5.15 -5.28
CA SER A 109 14.16 3.99 -4.67
C SER A 109 13.80 4.30 -3.22
N LEU A 110 14.73 4.87 -2.46
CA LEU A 110 14.49 5.28 -1.07
C LEU A 110 13.44 6.41 -0.96
N ILE A 111 13.47 7.38 -1.89
CA ILE A 111 12.42 8.41 -1.99
C ILE A 111 11.05 7.75 -2.20
N ALA A 112 10.98 6.79 -3.13
CA ALA A 112 9.75 6.08 -3.46
C ALA A 112 9.20 5.28 -2.27
N ASP A 113 10.07 4.54 -1.57
CA ASP A 113 9.74 3.79 -0.36
C ASP A 113 9.20 4.69 0.76
N ALA A 114 9.85 5.83 1.00
CA ALA A 114 9.43 6.78 2.01
C ALA A 114 8.06 7.41 1.68
N TYR A 115 7.83 7.78 0.42
CA TYR A 115 6.51 8.25 -0.02
C TYR A 115 5.43 7.16 0.05
N ALA A 116 5.75 5.92 -0.31
CA ALA A 116 4.80 4.81 -0.22
C ALA A 116 4.37 4.59 1.24
N GLU A 117 5.30 4.64 2.19
CA GLU A 117 4.99 4.55 3.62
C GLU A 117 4.16 5.73 4.12
N LEU A 118 4.46 6.96 3.71
CA LEU A 118 3.60 8.12 4.00
C LEU A 118 2.18 7.92 3.47
N GLY A 119 2.05 7.38 2.26
CA GLY A 119 0.77 7.00 1.65
C GLY A 119 0.01 5.99 2.51
N ILE A 120 0.68 4.97 3.03
CA ILE A 120 0.10 3.95 3.92
C ILE A 120 -0.37 4.60 5.22
N GLN A 121 0.44 5.45 5.85
CA GLN A 121 0.06 6.08 7.12
C GLN A 121 -1.11 7.06 6.94
N SER A 122 -1.10 7.88 5.90
CA SER A 122 -2.24 8.78 5.61
C SER A 122 -3.51 8.00 5.29
N ALA A 123 -3.43 6.88 4.54
CA ALA A 123 -4.60 6.05 4.27
C ALA A 123 -5.18 5.41 5.55
N LYS A 124 -4.33 5.03 6.52
CA LYS A 124 -4.78 4.52 7.84
C LYS A 124 -5.48 5.59 8.69
N LEU A 125 -5.20 6.87 8.44
CA LEU A 125 -5.83 8.01 9.10
C LEU A 125 -7.07 8.53 8.34
N ASP A 126 -7.55 7.78 7.33
CA ASP A 126 -8.65 8.19 6.43
C ASP A 126 -8.34 9.47 5.61
N GLU A 127 -7.07 9.89 5.55
CA GLU A 127 -6.60 11.06 4.78
C GLU A 127 -6.33 10.69 3.32
N HIS A 128 -7.34 10.14 2.63
CA HIS A 128 -7.17 9.54 1.31
C HIS A 128 -6.70 10.51 0.22
N ALA A 129 -6.97 11.82 0.34
CA ALA A 129 -6.44 12.83 -0.58
C ALA A 129 -4.90 12.95 -0.50
N LYS A 130 -4.34 13.02 0.72
CA LYS A 130 -2.88 13.04 0.93
C LYS A 130 -2.25 11.71 0.50
N ALA A 131 -2.89 10.60 0.89
CA ALA A 131 -2.42 9.26 0.53
C ALA A 131 -2.27 9.08 -0.99
N ALA A 132 -3.28 9.51 -1.77
CA ALA A 132 -3.22 9.48 -3.23
C ALA A 132 -2.02 10.28 -3.77
N GLY A 133 -1.79 11.49 -3.26
CA GLY A 133 -0.63 12.31 -3.62
C GLY A 133 0.70 11.60 -3.34
N TYR A 134 0.88 11.07 -2.13
CA TYR A 134 2.09 10.35 -1.75
C TYR A 134 2.34 9.11 -2.61
N TYR A 135 1.32 8.29 -2.88
CA TYR A 135 1.48 7.14 -3.76
C TYR A 135 1.83 7.51 -5.21
N ILE A 136 1.30 8.62 -5.73
CA ILE A 136 1.68 9.13 -7.06
C ILE A 136 3.16 9.57 -7.06
N HIS A 137 3.62 10.24 -6.00
CA HIS A 137 5.03 10.58 -5.85
C HIS A 137 5.92 9.33 -5.75
N ALA A 138 5.49 8.30 -5.01
CA ALA A 138 6.20 7.02 -4.95
C ALA A 138 6.31 6.36 -6.33
N ALA A 139 5.19 6.24 -7.06
CA ALA A 139 5.14 5.61 -8.38
C ALA A 139 6.07 6.29 -9.41
N LYS A 140 6.20 7.62 -9.35
CA LYS A 140 7.10 8.39 -10.22
C LYS A 140 8.58 8.09 -9.98
N ASN A 141 8.94 7.76 -8.73
CA ASN A 141 10.33 7.52 -8.33
C ASN A 141 10.74 6.04 -8.44
N TYR A 142 9.81 5.09 -8.29
CA TYR A 142 10.11 3.68 -8.56
C TYR A 142 10.50 3.47 -10.03
N PRO A 143 11.44 2.55 -10.34
CA PRO A 143 11.62 2.06 -11.70
C PRO A 143 10.36 1.32 -12.19
N VAL A 144 10.27 1.04 -13.50
CA VAL A 144 9.18 0.24 -14.06
C VAL A 144 9.19 -1.15 -13.41
N GLY A 145 8.03 -1.60 -12.94
CA GLY A 145 7.85 -2.90 -12.31
C GLY A 145 6.70 -2.93 -11.31
N ASN A 146 6.66 -4.00 -10.52
CA ASN A 146 5.55 -4.27 -9.60
C ASN A 146 5.40 -3.20 -8.50
N ASP A 147 6.48 -2.60 -8.00
CA ASP A 147 6.40 -1.56 -6.96
C ASP A 147 5.75 -0.27 -7.47
N ARG A 148 6.12 0.16 -8.69
CA ARG A 148 5.45 1.26 -9.40
C ARG A 148 3.97 0.93 -9.62
N ALA A 149 3.66 -0.29 -10.04
CA ALA A 149 2.28 -0.72 -10.24
C ALA A 149 1.46 -0.70 -8.95
N ASN A 150 2.02 -1.22 -7.85
CA ASN A 150 1.40 -1.21 -6.53
C ASN A 150 1.14 0.21 -6.05
N ALA A 151 2.13 1.12 -6.20
CA ALA A 151 1.96 2.51 -5.84
C ALA A 151 0.79 3.17 -6.62
N TYR A 152 0.74 2.99 -7.94
CA TYR A 152 -0.41 3.48 -8.73
C TYR A 152 -1.75 2.83 -8.34
N TYR A 153 -1.74 1.53 -8.02
CA TYR A 153 -2.93 0.82 -7.55
C TYR A 153 -3.46 1.39 -6.23
N TYR A 154 -2.59 1.63 -5.25
CA TYR A 154 -2.98 2.24 -3.97
C TYR A 154 -3.36 3.72 -4.10
N ALA A 155 -2.73 4.45 -5.03
CA ALA A 155 -3.17 5.79 -5.41
C ALA A 155 -4.61 5.76 -5.93
N ALA A 156 -4.91 4.83 -6.85
CA ALA A 156 -6.25 4.66 -7.39
C ALA A 156 -7.28 4.33 -6.31
N ILE A 157 -6.99 3.41 -5.39
CA ILE A 157 -7.89 3.08 -4.27
C ILE A 157 -8.21 4.34 -3.45
N SER A 158 -7.18 5.13 -3.14
CA SER A 158 -7.36 6.36 -2.37
C SER A 158 -8.19 7.40 -3.14
N GLN A 159 -7.95 7.55 -4.44
CA GLN A 159 -8.74 8.40 -5.35
C GLN A 159 -10.21 7.93 -5.45
N GLN A 160 -10.45 6.62 -5.56
CA GLN A 160 -11.80 6.06 -5.56
C GLN A 160 -12.54 6.40 -4.26
N LYS A 161 -11.87 6.33 -3.12
CA LYS A 161 -12.51 6.59 -1.83
C LYS A 161 -12.97 8.05 -1.65
N ILE A 162 -12.23 8.99 -2.23
CA ILE A 162 -12.59 10.43 -2.25
C ILE A 162 -13.47 10.82 -3.46
N GLY A 163 -13.93 9.86 -4.27
CA GLY A 163 -14.82 10.11 -5.40
C GLY A 163 -14.15 10.63 -6.68
N GLN A 164 -12.82 10.63 -6.75
CA GLN A 164 -12.05 11.04 -7.94
C GLN A 164 -11.92 9.88 -8.94
N LEU A 165 -13.06 9.39 -9.46
CA LEU A 165 -13.12 8.16 -10.26
C LEU A 165 -12.32 8.23 -11.57
N ASP A 166 -12.32 9.38 -12.26
CA ASP A 166 -11.56 9.54 -13.51
C ASP A 166 -10.05 9.45 -13.28
N GLN A 167 -9.58 10.06 -12.19
CA GLN A 167 -8.17 10.03 -11.82
C GLN A 167 -7.77 8.63 -11.35
N ALA A 168 -8.64 7.96 -10.58
CA ALA A 168 -8.44 6.57 -10.20
C ALA A 168 -8.32 5.65 -11.42
N LYS A 169 -9.18 5.83 -12.44
CA LYS A 169 -9.13 5.05 -13.67
C LYS A 169 -7.80 5.24 -14.41
N LYS A 170 -7.32 6.48 -14.52
CA LYS A 170 -5.98 6.79 -15.08
C LYS A 170 -4.87 6.06 -14.30
N SER A 171 -4.89 6.15 -12.97
CA SER A 171 -3.91 5.46 -12.11
C SER A 171 -3.97 3.94 -12.27
N LEU A 172 -5.17 3.34 -12.40
CA LEU A 172 -5.31 1.89 -12.64
C LEU A 172 -4.76 1.46 -14.00
N PHE A 173 -4.94 2.27 -15.04
CA PHE A 173 -4.31 1.98 -16.34
C PHE A 173 -2.78 2.04 -16.27
N LEU A 174 -2.23 3.02 -15.55
CA LEU A 174 -0.78 3.11 -15.31
C LEU A 174 -0.25 1.95 -14.45
N ALA A 175 -1.03 1.51 -13.46
CA ALA A 175 -0.71 0.32 -12.67
C ALA A 175 -0.68 -0.92 -13.56
N ARG A 176 -1.70 -1.10 -14.41
CA ARG A 176 -1.81 -2.22 -15.35
C ARG A 176 -0.64 -2.27 -16.33
N SER A 177 -0.24 -1.13 -16.89
CA SER A 177 0.86 -1.07 -17.87
C SER A 177 2.25 -1.30 -17.25
N SER A 178 2.39 -1.17 -15.93
CA SER A 178 3.66 -1.33 -15.22
C SER A 178 3.83 -2.70 -14.57
N ASN A 179 2.80 -3.56 -14.59
CA ASN A 179 2.73 -4.78 -13.79
C ASN A 179 2.85 -6.05 -14.62
N ALA A 180 3.58 -7.05 -14.11
CA ALA A 180 3.61 -8.40 -14.65
C ALA A 180 2.86 -9.42 -13.76
N ASP A 181 2.51 -9.07 -12.52
CA ASP A 181 1.84 -9.98 -11.59
C ASP A 181 0.35 -10.17 -11.93
N HIS A 182 -0.01 -11.39 -12.35
CA HIS A 182 -1.39 -11.77 -12.69
C HIS A 182 -2.41 -11.50 -11.57
N LYS A 183 -2.05 -11.72 -10.30
CA LYS A 183 -2.98 -11.49 -9.17
C LYS A 183 -3.33 -10.02 -9.04
N LEU A 184 -2.33 -9.15 -9.15
CA LEU A 184 -2.55 -7.70 -9.11
C LEU A 184 -3.32 -7.22 -10.36
N LEU A 185 -3.09 -7.82 -11.53
CA LEU A 185 -3.89 -7.53 -12.74
C LEU A 185 -5.39 -7.81 -12.53
N GLN A 186 -5.74 -8.96 -11.93
CA GLN A 186 -7.14 -9.28 -11.60
C GLN A 186 -7.76 -8.24 -10.64
N GLN A 187 -7.00 -7.81 -9.63
CA GLN A 187 -7.45 -6.77 -8.71
C GLN A 187 -7.65 -5.42 -9.42
N ILE A 188 -6.74 -5.05 -10.31
CA ILE A 188 -6.83 -3.83 -11.12
C ILE A 188 -8.08 -3.88 -12.01
N ASP A 189 -8.28 -4.99 -12.74
CA ASP A 189 -9.39 -5.17 -13.67
C ASP A 189 -10.75 -5.11 -12.96
N SER A 190 -10.86 -5.70 -11.76
CA SER A 190 -12.07 -5.58 -10.93
C SER A 190 -12.38 -4.12 -10.51
N ARG A 191 -11.36 -3.25 -10.50
CA ARG A 191 -11.47 -1.86 -10.03
C ARG A 191 -11.63 -0.84 -11.15
N ILE A 192 -11.18 -1.13 -12.37
CA ILE A 192 -11.24 -0.19 -13.51
C ILE A 192 -12.68 0.24 -13.82
N PHE A 193 -13.66 -0.64 -13.58
CA PHE A 193 -15.07 -0.42 -13.90
C PHE A 193 -15.93 0.03 -12.71
N VAL A 194 -15.30 0.43 -11.60
CA VAL A 194 -16.02 0.97 -10.44
C VAL A 194 -16.66 2.30 -10.82
N ALA A 195 -17.98 2.34 -10.80
CA ALA A 195 -18.79 3.52 -11.12
C ALA A 195 -19.36 4.21 -9.87
N GLY A 196 -19.23 3.59 -8.69
CA GLY A 196 -19.72 4.13 -7.43
C GLY A 196 -19.61 3.12 -6.30
N TYR A 197 -20.43 3.31 -5.28
CA TYR A 197 -20.49 2.46 -4.08
C TYR A 197 -21.93 2.16 -3.70
N THR A 198 -22.13 1.05 -3.00
CA THR A 198 -23.39 0.69 -2.37
C THR A 198 -23.13 0.14 -0.98
N ILE A 199 -24.16 0.14 -0.14
CA ILE A 199 -24.10 -0.47 1.19
C ILE A 199 -24.65 -1.88 1.07
N GLN A 200 -23.80 -2.89 1.28
CA GLN A 200 -24.23 -4.28 1.38
C GLN A 200 -24.63 -4.60 2.82
N ILE A 201 -25.89 -5.00 2.98
CA ILE A 201 -26.47 -5.38 4.28
C ILE A 201 -26.13 -6.82 4.64
N GLY A 202 -26.06 -7.71 3.64
CA GLY A 202 -25.72 -9.11 3.83
C GLY A 202 -25.62 -9.86 2.52
N ALA A 203 -25.10 -11.09 2.59
CA ALA A 203 -25.06 -12.05 1.49
C ALA A 203 -25.66 -13.37 1.98
N TYR A 204 -26.63 -13.90 1.23
CA TYR A 204 -27.46 -15.04 1.65
C TYR A 204 -27.44 -16.13 0.59
N THR A 205 -27.41 -17.40 1.00
CA THR A 205 -27.54 -18.54 0.09
C THR A 205 -29.00 -18.79 -0.33
N ALA A 206 -29.97 -18.45 0.54
CA ALA A 206 -31.40 -18.57 0.26
C ALA A 206 -32.02 -17.22 -0.11
N LYS A 207 -32.80 -17.20 -1.21
CA LYS A 207 -33.50 -16.00 -1.69
C LYS A 207 -34.51 -15.45 -0.67
N SER A 208 -35.22 -16.33 0.04
CA SER A 208 -36.17 -15.95 1.09
C SER A 208 -35.50 -15.15 2.21
N ASN A 209 -34.32 -15.57 2.67
CA ASN A 209 -33.57 -14.87 3.71
C ASN A 209 -33.12 -13.47 3.23
N ALA A 210 -32.71 -13.35 1.97
CA ALA A 210 -32.38 -12.05 1.38
C ALA A 210 -33.62 -11.13 1.29
N ILE A 211 -34.80 -11.67 0.97
CA ILE A 211 -36.06 -10.91 0.95
C ILE A 211 -36.42 -10.42 2.36
N SER A 212 -36.39 -11.30 3.36
CA SER A 212 -36.65 -10.91 4.75
C SER A 212 -35.68 -9.84 5.23
N ALA A 213 -34.39 -9.99 4.94
CA ALA A 213 -33.37 -8.98 5.27
C ALA A 213 -33.63 -7.64 4.57
N ALA A 214 -33.99 -7.65 3.29
CA ALA A 214 -34.35 -6.45 2.53
C ALA A 214 -35.59 -5.75 3.11
N GLN A 215 -36.63 -6.50 3.49
CA GLN A 215 -37.84 -5.95 4.11
C GLN A 215 -37.54 -5.30 5.47
N ASN A 216 -36.74 -5.96 6.31
CA ASN A 216 -36.37 -5.48 7.65
C ASN A 216 -35.64 -4.13 7.62
N VAL A 217 -34.91 -3.83 6.54
CA VAL A 217 -34.15 -2.58 6.40
C VAL A 217 -34.83 -1.54 5.52
N ALA A 218 -35.91 -1.91 4.81
CA ALA A 218 -36.59 -1.04 3.84
C ALA A 218 -37.21 0.20 4.50
N LEU A 219 -37.91 0.05 5.63
CA LEU A 219 -38.51 1.20 6.32
C LEU A 219 -37.45 2.20 6.76
N ARG A 220 -36.34 1.71 7.33
CA ARG A 220 -35.23 2.56 7.78
C ARG A 220 -34.58 3.28 6.60
N SER A 221 -34.31 2.59 5.49
CA SER A 221 -33.72 3.22 4.30
C SER A 221 -34.63 4.32 3.74
N MET A 222 -35.94 4.09 3.69
CA MET A 222 -36.93 5.08 3.25
C MET A 222 -36.97 6.31 4.17
N THR A 223 -36.97 6.13 5.50
CA THR A 223 -36.93 7.27 6.46
C THR A 223 -35.67 8.13 6.32
N MET A 224 -34.62 7.60 5.68
CA MET A 224 -33.36 8.28 5.44
C MET A 224 -33.23 8.85 4.02
N ASN A 225 -34.29 8.80 3.21
CA ASN A 225 -34.28 9.16 1.79
C ASN A 225 -33.21 8.40 1.00
N LEU A 226 -32.96 7.14 1.35
CA LEU A 226 -32.10 6.23 0.58
C LEU A 226 -32.96 5.38 -0.35
N ASP A 227 -32.35 4.85 -1.41
CA ASP A 227 -33.01 3.90 -2.31
C ASP A 227 -33.60 2.70 -1.54
N LYS A 228 -34.66 2.11 -2.09
CA LYS A 228 -35.17 0.82 -1.59
C LYS A 228 -34.08 -0.24 -1.71
N PRO A 229 -33.98 -1.18 -0.74
CA PRO A 229 -33.01 -2.26 -0.82
C PRO A 229 -33.23 -3.11 -2.09
N LYS A 230 -32.14 -3.43 -2.78
CA LYS A 230 -32.12 -4.26 -3.98
C LYS A 230 -31.46 -5.59 -3.67
N ILE A 231 -32.00 -6.66 -4.23
CA ILE A 231 -31.40 -8.00 -4.14
C ILE A 231 -30.66 -8.24 -5.46
N ALA A 232 -29.35 -8.40 -5.38
CA ALA A 232 -28.50 -8.74 -6.50
C ALA A 232 -28.12 -10.23 -6.43
N GLU A 233 -28.39 -10.97 -7.50
CA GLU A 233 -27.95 -12.35 -7.65
C GLU A 233 -26.53 -12.37 -8.24
N ILE A 234 -25.63 -13.10 -7.58
CA ILE A 234 -24.25 -13.27 -8.02
C ILE A 234 -23.78 -14.71 -7.78
N LYS A 235 -22.74 -15.14 -8.49
CA LYS A 235 -22.06 -16.43 -8.23
C LYS A 235 -20.81 -16.18 -7.39
N ASN A 236 -20.54 -17.06 -6.42
CA ASN A 236 -19.29 -17.05 -5.66
C ASN A 236 -18.19 -17.85 -6.39
N ASP A 237 -17.01 -17.96 -5.77
CA ASP A 237 -15.86 -18.69 -6.35
C ASP A 237 -16.12 -20.20 -6.53
N SER A 238 -17.15 -20.75 -5.88
CA SER A 238 -17.59 -22.14 -6.01
C SER A 238 -18.77 -22.31 -7.00
N ASP A 239 -19.04 -21.29 -7.82
CA ASP A 239 -20.18 -21.21 -8.76
C ASP A 239 -21.57 -21.29 -8.09
N GLN A 240 -21.64 -21.15 -6.76
CA GLN A 240 -22.90 -21.13 -6.02
C GLN A 240 -23.54 -19.75 -6.14
N VAL A 241 -24.85 -19.75 -6.40
CA VAL A 241 -25.65 -18.52 -6.42
C VAL A 241 -25.82 -18.00 -4.98
N ILE A 242 -25.47 -16.74 -4.76
CA ILE A 242 -25.72 -16.01 -3.52
C ILE A 242 -26.45 -14.69 -3.81
N TYR A 243 -27.30 -14.29 -2.87
CA TYR A 243 -28.14 -13.10 -2.95
C TYR A 243 -27.58 -12.01 -2.05
N ARG A 244 -27.11 -10.91 -2.64
CA ARG A 244 -26.63 -9.73 -1.90
C ARG A 244 -27.77 -8.72 -1.73
N VAL A 245 -27.98 -8.26 -0.51
CA VAL A 245 -28.92 -7.15 -0.23
C VAL A 245 -28.12 -5.85 -0.20
N GLN A 246 -28.45 -4.91 -1.08
CA GLN A 246 -27.73 -3.67 -1.31
C GLN A 246 -28.64 -2.45 -1.18
N ILE A 247 -28.11 -1.32 -0.70
CA ILE A 247 -28.85 -0.07 -0.53
C ILE A 247 -28.07 1.09 -1.13
N GLY A 248 -28.76 1.86 -1.99
CA GLY A 248 -28.27 3.13 -2.53
C GLY A 248 -27.19 2.99 -3.60
N ASN A 249 -26.97 4.10 -4.30
CA ASN A 249 -25.84 4.31 -5.20
C ASN A 249 -25.14 5.60 -4.76
N PHE A 250 -23.89 5.49 -4.36
CA PHE A 250 -23.11 6.59 -3.83
C PHE A 250 -21.91 6.87 -4.74
N THR A 251 -21.65 8.13 -5.00
CA THR A 251 -20.51 8.56 -5.83
C THR A 251 -19.16 8.44 -5.11
N SER A 252 -19.16 8.34 -3.77
CA SER A 252 -17.94 8.25 -2.96
C SER A 252 -18.07 7.24 -1.83
N PHE A 253 -16.94 6.72 -1.36
CA PHE A 253 -16.91 5.83 -0.20
C PHE A 253 -17.36 6.56 1.06
N LYS A 254 -16.94 7.82 1.23
CA LYS A 254 -17.30 8.64 2.39
C LYS A 254 -18.81 8.83 2.53
N SER A 255 -19.51 9.15 1.44
CA SER A 255 -20.97 9.30 1.46
C SER A 255 -21.70 7.98 1.73
N ALA A 256 -21.24 6.88 1.14
CA ALA A 256 -21.75 5.54 1.45
C ALA A 256 -21.53 5.16 2.92
N ASN A 257 -20.34 5.45 3.48
CA ASN A 257 -20.00 5.13 4.86
C ASN A 257 -20.80 5.98 5.85
N TYR A 258 -21.02 7.26 5.55
CA TYR A 258 -21.91 8.13 6.33
C TYR A 258 -23.35 7.58 6.37
N ALA A 259 -23.90 7.21 5.20
CA ALA A 259 -25.22 6.61 5.11
C ALA A 259 -25.30 5.25 5.85
N LYS A 260 -24.24 4.43 5.78
CA LYS A 260 -24.13 3.17 6.54
C LYS A 260 -24.19 3.40 8.04
N HIS A 261 -23.44 4.38 8.57
CA HIS A 261 -23.47 4.71 9.99
C HIS A 261 -24.85 5.18 10.45
N ARG A 262 -25.53 6.01 9.64
CA ARG A 262 -26.90 6.47 9.92
C ARG A 262 -27.88 5.30 9.96
N LEU A 263 -27.78 4.33 9.04
CA LEU A 263 -28.65 3.15 9.03
C LEU A 263 -28.56 2.32 10.31
N GLY A 264 -27.45 2.40 11.06
CA GLY A 264 -27.27 1.70 12.34
C GLY A 264 -27.21 0.17 12.21
N ILE A 265 -26.87 -0.35 11.04
CA ILE A 265 -26.77 -1.78 10.78
C ILE A 265 -25.33 -2.21 10.99
N LYS A 266 -25.07 -2.95 12.09
CA LYS A 266 -23.73 -3.31 12.56
C LYS A 266 -22.91 -4.07 11.51
N ASP A 267 -23.56 -4.99 10.79
CA ASP A 267 -22.89 -5.90 9.86
C ASP A 267 -22.89 -5.40 8.41
N ALA A 268 -23.41 -4.19 8.17
CA ALA A 268 -23.37 -3.60 6.84
C ALA A 268 -21.94 -3.20 6.46
N ILE A 269 -21.59 -3.36 5.18
CA ILE A 269 -20.31 -2.96 4.61
C ILE A 269 -20.51 -2.10 3.37
N VAL A 270 -19.57 -1.19 3.08
CA VAL A 270 -19.56 -0.43 1.82
C VAL A 270 -18.75 -1.22 0.80
N ILE A 271 -19.35 -1.47 -0.37
CA ILE A 271 -18.70 -2.16 -1.48
C ILE A 271 -18.73 -1.30 -2.76
N PRO A 272 -17.74 -1.44 -3.65
CA PRO A 272 -17.78 -0.79 -4.94
C PRO A 272 -18.90 -1.38 -5.84
N LEU A 273 -19.50 -0.52 -6.66
CA LEU A 273 -20.42 -0.89 -7.74
C LEU A 273 -19.67 -0.89 -9.06
N SER A 274 -19.61 -2.04 -9.73
CA SER A 274 -19.07 -2.14 -11.09
C SER A 274 -20.19 -2.07 -12.12
N LYS A 275 -19.97 -1.34 -13.23
CA LYS A 275 -20.86 -1.45 -14.39
C LYS A 275 -20.66 -2.84 -15.00
N LYS A 276 -21.74 -3.61 -15.12
CA LYS A 276 -21.78 -4.84 -15.93
C LYS A 276 -21.76 -4.48 -17.40
#